data_AF-A0A6A8GFF9-F1
#
_entry.id   AF-A0A6A8GFF9-F1
#
_cell.length_a   1.000
_cell.length_b   1.000
_cell.length_c   1.000
_cell.angle_alpha   90.00
_cell.angle_beta   90.00
_cell.angle_gamma   90.00
#
_symmetry.space_group_name_H-M   'P 1'
#
loop_
_entity.id
_entity.type
_entity.pdbx_description
1 polymer ?
#
loop_
_entity_poly.entity_id
_entity_poly.type
_entity_poly.pdbx_seq_one_letter_code
_entity_poly.pdbx_strand_id
1 'polypeptide(L)'
;MPATQEITVFDGLEINVEPVEEPDPVYFTSDDPEFNVHLHNNDAKYNFSEASAFRWTIETNPMQVVHTGEVEFGPLDHGEETTVTVGGDVLAYEGHGVLGISVAGASGKNGSDRWKLNAGRERSADPAYSFSVWDESDYNASIRRPKQMQLAMFGTSVILIFFALIQILLALGFFG
;
A
#
# COMPACT_ATOMS: atom_id res chain seq x y z
N MET A 1 -0.19 -5.62 8.32
CA MET A 1 -0.14 -6.01 6.90
C MET A 1 -0.96 -5.00 6.15
N PRO A 2 -0.41 -4.37 5.11
CA PRO A 2 -1.19 -3.51 4.22
C PRO A 2 -2.36 -4.30 3.63
N ALA A 3 -3.50 -3.64 3.46
CA ALA A 3 -4.64 -4.24 2.79
C ALA A 3 -4.81 -3.59 1.42
N THR A 4 -4.84 -4.45 0.39
CA THR A 4 -5.17 -4.09 -0.99
C THR A 4 -6.63 -4.43 -1.25
N GLN A 5 -7.31 -3.58 -2.00
CA GLN A 5 -8.65 -3.82 -2.49
C GLN A 5 -8.69 -3.65 -4.01
N GLU A 6 -9.28 -4.64 -4.68
CA GLU A 6 -9.64 -4.51 -6.08
C GLU A 6 -10.88 -3.64 -6.23
N ILE A 7 -10.81 -2.67 -7.13
CA ILE A 7 -11.91 -1.76 -7.45
C ILE A 7 -12.43 -2.14 -8.84
N THR A 8 -13.71 -2.53 -8.91
CA THR A 8 -14.37 -2.82 -10.19
C THR A 8 -15.34 -1.69 -10.53
N VAL A 9 -15.18 -1.11 -11.73
CA VAL A 9 -16.03 -0.04 -12.24
C VAL A 9 -16.55 -0.37 -13.63
N PHE A 10 -17.68 0.23 -14.02
CA PHE A 10 -18.32 0.03 -15.34
C PHE A 10 -18.54 -1.44 -15.74
N ASP A 11 -18.83 -2.29 -14.76
CA ASP A 11 -19.13 -3.71 -14.93
C ASP A 11 -18.02 -4.50 -15.67
N GLY A 12 -16.74 -4.17 -15.41
CA GLY A 12 -15.62 -4.98 -15.90
C GLY A 12 -14.26 -4.27 -16.01
N LEU A 13 -14.15 -2.98 -15.70
CA LEU A 13 -12.83 -2.35 -15.56
C LEU A 13 -12.34 -2.60 -14.13
N GLU A 14 -11.34 -3.46 -14.01
CA GLU A 14 -10.70 -3.85 -12.77
C GLU A 14 -9.49 -2.95 -12.53
N ILE A 15 -9.36 -2.44 -11.31
CA ILE A 15 -8.25 -1.60 -10.88
C ILE A 15 -7.65 -2.23 -9.62
N ASN A 16 -6.38 -2.57 -9.68
CA ASN A 16 -5.60 -3.12 -8.58
C ASN A 16 -4.38 -2.25 -8.31
N VAL A 17 -3.98 -2.12 -7.04
CA VAL A 17 -2.89 -1.26 -6.61
C VAL A 17 -1.90 -2.06 -5.77
N GLU A 18 -0.63 -1.95 -6.12
CA GLU A 18 0.48 -2.47 -5.32
C GLU A 18 1.58 -1.42 -5.15
N PRO A 19 2.35 -1.45 -4.05
CA PRO A 19 3.52 -0.59 -3.92
C PRO A 19 4.60 -0.99 -4.93
N VAL A 20 5.31 -0.01 -5.50
CA VAL A 20 6.46 -0.29 -6.39
C VAL A 20 7.58 -0.96 -5.61
N GLU A 21 7.86 -0.44 -4.41
CA GLU A 21 8.79 -1.03 -3.45
C GLU A 21 8.00 -1.34 -2.17
N GLU A 22 7.96 -2.62 -1.78
CA GLU A 22 7.21 -3.02 -0.59
C GLU A 22 7.88 -2.44 0.66
N PRO A 23 7.17 -1.63 1.46
CA PRO A 23 7.76 -1.02 2.64
C PRO A 23 8.05 -2.10 3.69
N ASP A 24 9.34 -2.29 4.02
CA ASP A 24 9.77 -3.11 5.15
C ASP A 24 10.48 -2.25 6.20
N PRO A 25 9.86 -1.94 7.36
CA PRO A 25 8.60 -2.49 7.88
C PRO A 25 7.36 -1.61 7.66
N VAL A 26 7.56 -0.34 7.30
CA VAL A 26 6.56 0.74 7.15
C VAL A 26 7.14 1.78 6.20
N TYR A 27 6.30 2.68 5.67
CA TYR A 27 6.82 3.89 5.05
C TYR A 27 7.28 4.87 6.14
N PHE A 28 8.38 5.54 5.90
CA PHE A 28 8.83 6.66 6.72
C PHE A 28 8.30 7.99 6.21
N THR A 29 8.21 8.98 7.09
CA THR A 29 7.81 10.35 6.72
C THR A 29 8.72 11.01 5.69
N SER A 30 9.94 10.48 5.55
CA SER A 30 10.94 10.89 4.55
C SER A 30 10.81 10.17 3.21
N ASP A 31 9.95 9.17 3.11
CA ASP A 31 9.83 8.36 1.89
C ASP A 31 8.86 9.04 0.92
N ASP A 32 9.18 8.89 -0.37
CA ASP A 32 8.35 9.29 -1.50
C ASP A 32 7.67 8.01 -2.05
N PRO A 33 6.47 7.64 -1.56
CA PRO A 33 5.87 6.35 -1.90
C PRO A 33 5.37 6.33 -3.34
N GLU A 34 5.69 5.25 -4.06
CA GLU A 34 5.20 4.97 -5.41
C GLU A 34 4.35 3.69 -5.42
N PHE A 35 3.32 3.71 -6.26
CA PHE A 35 2.34 2.64 -6.41
C PHE A 35 2.11 2.34 -7.88
N ASN A 36 2.14 1.06 -8.24
CA ASN A 36 1.66 0.59 -9.53
C ASN A 36 0.15 0.42 -9.46
N VAL A 37 -0.55 1.07 -10.38
CA VAL A 37 -1.98 0.89 -10.60
C VAL A 37 -2.13 0.04 -11.87
N HIS A 38 -2.55 -1.20 -11.68
CA HIS A 38 -2.88 -2.11 -12.75
C HIS A 38 -4.35 -1.92 -13.13
N LEU A 39 -4.59 -1.65 -14.41
CA LEU A 39 -5.92 -1.51 -14.97
C LEU A 39 -6.13 -2.63 -15.99
N HIS A 40 -7.19 -3.41 -15.80
CA HIS A 40 -7.55 -4.49 -16.70
C HIS A 40 -8.99 -4.31 -17.17
N ASN A 41 -9.18 -4.20 -18.48
CA ASN A 41 -10.52 -4.12 -19.06
C ASN A 41 -11.08 -5.54 -19.26
N ASN A 42 -11.52 -6.17 -18.17
CA ASN A 42 -12.11 -7.50 -18.15
C ASN A 42 -13.56 -7.49 -18.68
N ASP A 43 -13.71 -7.12 -19.96
CA ASP A 43 -15.02 -7.01 -20.63
C ASP A 43 -15.93 -5.91 -20.05
N ALA A 44 -15.35 -4.78 -19.64
CA ALA A 44 -16.12 -3.60 -19.20
C ALA A 44 -17.08 -3.15 -20.30
N LYS A 45 -18.08 -2.33 -19.98
CA LYS A 45 -19.07 -1.87 -20.97
C LYS A 45 -18.50 -1.17 -22.23
N TYR A 46 -17.27 -0.67 -22.18
CA TYR A 46 -16.66 0.15 -23.24
C TYR A 46 -15.19 -0.20 -23.46
N ASN A 47 -14.70 0.04 -24.68
CA ASN A 47 -13.27 0.26 -24.91
C ASN A 47 -12.91 1.69 -24.50
N PHE A 48 -11.75 1.87 -23.89
CA PHE A 48 -11.31 3.16 -23.39
C PHE A 48 -10.44 3.90 -24.40
N SER A 49 -10.73 5.19 -24.64
CA SER A 49 -9.96 6.04 -25.55
C SER A 49 -8.61 6.44 -24.97
N GLU A 50 -7.70 6.99 -25.79
CA GLU A 50 -6.39 7.52 -25.36
C GLU A 50 -6.49 8.53 -24.20
N ALA A 51 -7.49 9.40 -24.23
CA ALA A 51 -7.69 10.43 -23.20
C ALA A 51 -8.31 9.89 -21.89
N SER A 52 -8.32 8.59 -21.66
CA SER A 52 -8.92 7.99 -20.46
C SER A 52 -8.00 8.17 -19.27
N ALA A 53 -8.55 8.70 -18.19
CA ALA A 53 -7.80 9.08 -17.00
C ALA A 53 -8.55 8.70 -15.73
N PHE A 54 -7.80 8.55 -14.64
CA PHE A 54 -8.33 8.47 -13.28
C PHE A 54 -7.60 9.46 -12.37
N ARG A 55 -8.24 9.78 -11.24
CA ARG A 55 -7.63 10.56 -10.16
C ARG A 55 -7.16 9.62 -9.07
N TRP A 56 -6.00 9.89 -8.51
CA TRP A 56 -5.52 9.23 -7.31
C TRP A 56 -5.36 10.25 -6.17
N THR A 57 -5.47 9.77 -4.94
CA THR A 57 -5.29 10.54 -3.72
C THR A 57 -4.49 9.74 -2.72
N ILE A 58 -3.61 10.39 -1.98
CA ILE A 58 -3.04 9.84 -0.74
C ILE A 58 -3.66 10.62 0.40
N GLU A 59 -4.35 9.91 1.29
CA GLU A 59 -4.91 10.44 2.52
C GLU A 59 -4.13 9.95 3.71
N THR A 60 -3.80 10.84 4.65
CA THR A 60 -3.19 10.47 5.93
C THR A 60 -4.05 10.93 7.10
N ASN A 61 -3.95 10.26 8.24
CA ASN A 61 -4.65 10.63 9.47
C ASN A 61 -4.39 12.12 9.84
N PRO A 62 -5.42 12.96 10.12
CA PRO A 62 -6.85 12.67 10.26
C PRO A 62 -7.66 12.74 8.95
N MET A 63 -7.42 11.79 8.03
CA MET A 63 -8.12 11.63 6.74
C MET A 63 -8.10 12.92 5.90
N GLN A 64 -6.93 13.56 5.89
CA GLN A 64 -6.67 14.69 5.03
C GLN A 64 -5.94 14.20 3.77
N VAL A 65 -6.45 14.60 2.61
CA VAL A 65 -5.74 14.42 1.34
C VAL A 65 -4.47 15.25 1.40
N VAL A 66 -3.32 14.57 1.38
CA VAL A 66 -1.99 15.19 1.38
C VAL A 66 -1.44 15.29 -0.03
N HIS A 67 -1.74 14.31 -0.87
CA HIS A 67 -1.33 14.29 -2.27
C HIS A 67 -2.50 13.92 -3.16
N THR A 68 -2.57 14.52 -4.34
CA THR A 68 -3.53 14.15 -5.37
C THR A 68 -2.94 14.39 -6.75
N GLY A 69 -3.27 13.52 -7.68
CA GLY A 69 -2.89 13.66 -9.07
C GLY A 69 -3.91 13.03 -10.00
N GLU A 70 -3.79 13.37 -11.27
CA GLU A 70 -4.57 12.78 -12.35
C GLU A 70 -3.59 12.17 -13.34
N VAL A 71 -3.88 10.94 -13.77
CA VAL A 71 -3.01 10.21 -14.69
C VAL A 71 -3.85 9.61 -15.81
N GLU A 72 -3.34 9.77 -17.04
CA GLU A 72 -3.89 9.14 -18.22
C GLU A 72 -3.32 7.72 -18.34
N PHE A 73 -4.18 6.76 -18.66
CA PHE A 73 -3.80 5.35 -18.87
C PHE A 73 -4.23 4.82 -20.25
N GLY A 74 -5.15 5.53 -20.91
CA GLY A 74 -5.70 5.09 -22.18
C GLY A 74 -4.67 5.13 -23.32
N PRO A 75 -4.91 4.39 -24.41
CA PRO A 75 -6.10 3.57 -24.70
C PRO A 75 -6.08 2.21 -24.00
N LEU A 76 -7.26 1.60 -23.79
CA LEU A 76 -7.37 0.24 -23.24
C LEU A 76 -8.59 -0.50 -23.85
N ASP A 77 -8.34 -1.49 -24.69
CA ASP A 77 -9.39 -2.32 -25.30
C ASP A 77 -9.80 -3.49 -24.41
N HIS A 78 -10.91 -4.18 -24.71
CA HIS A 78 -11.35 -5.34 -23.93
C HIS A 78 -10.30 -6.45 -23.92
N GLY A 79 -10.10 -7.04 -22.75
CA GLY A 79 -9.08 -8.07 -22.49
C GLY A 79 -7.66 -7.53 -22.41
N GLU A 80 -7.45 -6.22 -22.58
CA GLU A 80 -6.14 -5.60 -22.40
C GLU A 80 -5.94 -5.12 -20.97
N GLU A 81 -4.68 -5.15 -20.55
CA GLU A 81 -4.20 -4.60 -19.29
C GLU A 81 -3.13 -3.53 -19.53
N THR A 82 -3.07 -2.57 -18.63
CA THR A 82 -2.01 -1.55 -18.58
C THR A 82 -1.64 -1.26 -17.14
N THR A 83 -0.43 -0.73 -16.95
CA THR A 83 0.05 -0.33 -15.62
C THR A 83 0.56 1.10 -15.70
N VAL A 84 0.13 1.92 -14.74
CA VAL A 84 0.67 3.27 -14.56
C VAL A 84 1.17 3.42 -13.14
N THR A 85 2.29 4.12 -12.97
CA THR A 85 2.85 4.40 -11.65
C THR A 85 2.38 5.78 -11.18
N VAL A 86 1.91 5.82 -9.93
CA VAL A 86 1.49 7.05 -9.25
C VAL A 86 2.21 7.13 -7.91
N GLY A 87 2.42 8.33 -7.39
CA GLY A 87 3.14 8.49 -6.14
C GLY A 87 3.05 9.91 -5.61
N GLY A 88 3.27 10.06 -4.32
CA GLY A 88 3.35 11.36 -3.68
C GLY A 88 4.79 11.71 -3.32
N ASP A 89 5.03 12.98 -3.04
CA ASP A 89 6.24 13.39 -2.33
C ASP A 89 6.18 12.92 -0.86
N VAL A 90 7.20 13.29 -0.08
CA VAL A 90 7.33 13.04 1.35
C VAL A 90 6.02 13.06 2.15
N LEU A 91 5.82 12.02 2.94
CA LEU A 91 4.66 11.82 3.80
C LEU A 91 4.82 12.62 5.11
N ALA A 92 4.41 13.88 5.11
CA ALA A 92 4.66 14.82 6.21
C ALA A 92 4.03 14.45 7.58
N TYR A 93 3.20 13.42 7.67
CA TYR A 93 2.48 13.04 8.89
C TYR A 93 2.57 11.54 9.19
N GLU A 94 2.79 11.21 10.46
CA GLU A 94 2.70 9.84 10.96
C GLU A 94 1.25 9.36 11.04
N GLY A 95 1.05 8.05 10.88
CA GLY A 95 -0.22 7.38 11.13
C GLY A 95 -0.60 6.39 10.04
N HIS A 96 -1.90 6.36 9.72
CA HIS A 96 -2.45 5.49 8.67
C HIS A 96 -2.59 6.28 7.38
N GLY A 97 -2.03 5.73 6.31
CA GLY A 97 -2.14 6.24 4.95
C GLY A 97 -3.06 5.36 4.11
N VAL A 98 -3.81 5.98 3.19
CA VAL A 98 -4.66 5.28 2.22
C VAL A 98 -4.42 5.89 0.85
N LEU A 99 -4.07 5.05 -0.14
CA LEU A 99 -4.17 5.40 -1.54
C LEU A 99 -5.60 5.15 -2.01
N GLY A 100 -6.25 6.18 -2.53
CA GLY A 100 -7.57 6.12 -3.13
C GLY A 100 -7.53 6.32 -4.63
N ILE A 101 -8.45 5.68 -5.35
CA ILE A 101 -8.66 5.84 -6.79
C ILE A 101 -10.07 6.41 -7.02
N SER A 102 -10.18 7.45 -7.84
CA SER A 102 -11.47 8.04 -8.22
C SER A 102 -11.61 8.12 -9.72
N VAL A 103 -12.67 7.51 -10.21
CA VAL A 103 -13.14 7.60 -11.60
C VAL A 103 -14.51 8.27 -11.64
N ALA A 104 -14.80 8.99 -12.71
CA ALA A 104 -16.11 9.53 -13.02
C ALA A 104 -16.73 8.76 -14.19
N GLY A 105 -17.90 9.22 -14.66
CA GLY A 105 -18.58 8.64 -15.81
C GLY A 105 -17.71 8.58 -17.08
N ALA A 106 -17.98 7.58 -17.91
CA ALA A 106 -17.42 7.50 -19.25
C ALA A 106 -18.25 8.35 -20.23
N SER A 107 -17.60 8.98 -21.22
CA SER A 107 -18.27 9.76 -22.26
C SER A 107 -17.71 9.45 -23.64
N GLY A 108 -18.57 9.17 -24.62
CA GLY A 108 -18.21 8.94 -26.02
C GLY A 108 -19.02 9.82 -26.97
N LYS A 109 -18.54 9.98 -28.21
CA LYS A 109 -19.36 10.54 -29.30
C LYS A 109 -20.38 9.49 -29.73
N ASN A 110 -21.58 9.91 -30.16
CA ASN A 110 -22.60 9.00 -30.69
C ASN A 110 -22.01 8.10 -31.79
N GLY A 111 -22.11 6.78 -31.62
CA GLY A 111 -21.60 5.78 -32.57
C GLY A 111 -20.10 5.48 -32.45
N SER A 112 -19.41 5.96 -31.42
CA SER A 112 -18.03 5.58 -31.11
C SER A 112 -18.01 4.33 -30.25
N ASP A 113 -17.21 3.35 -30.65
CA ASP A 113 -16.92 2.15 -29.85
C ASP A 113 -15.93 2.43 -28.71
N ARG A 114 -15.26 3.60 -28.75
CA ARG A 114 -14.35 4.07 -27.69
C ARG A 114 -14.95 5.20 -26.88
N TRP A 115 -14.83 5.08 -25.56
CA TRP A 115 -15.32 6.04 -24.58
C TRP A 115 -14.16 6.58 -23.77
N LYS A 116 -14.21 7.88 -23.47
CA LYS A 116 -13.26 8.51 -22.56
C LYS A 116 -13.70 8.25 -21.14
N LEU A 117 -12.89 7.57 -20.33
CA LEU A 117 -13.06 7.57 -18.89
C LEU A 117 -12.60 8.93 -18.32
N ASN A 118 -13.47 9.60 -17.57
CA ASN A 118 -13.12 10.87 -16.95
C ASN A 118 -12.63 10.61 -15.52
N ALA A 119 -11.64 11.38 -15.09
CA ALA A 119 -11.17 11.33 -13.71
C ALA A 119 -12.27 11.78 -12.72
N GLY A 120 -12.33 11.11 -11.58
CA GLY A 120 -13.27 11.41 -10.51
C GLY A 120 -12.95 12.69 -9.75
N ARG A 121 -13.77 13.00 -8.74
CA ARG A 121 -13.46 14.08 -7.80
C ARG A 121 -12.60 13.53 -6.67
N GLU A 122 -11.74 14.37 -6.11
CA GLU A 122 -10.86 14.01 -4.98
C GLU A 122 -11.63 13.36 -3.82
N ARG A 123 -12.76 13.95 -3.42
CA ARG A 123 -13.58 13.47 -2.28
C ARG A 123 -14.41 12.21 -2.56
N SER A 124 -14.27 11.60 -3.74
CA SER A 124 -14.97 10.39 -4.15
C SER A 124 -14.00 9.28 -4.49
N ALA A 125 -12.79 9.30 -3.92
CA ALA A 125 -11.82 8.24 -4.12
C ALA A 125 -12.22 7.01 -3.29
N ASP A 126 -12.30 5.86 -3.95
CA ASP A 126 -12.47 4.57 -3.31
C ASP A 126 -11.10 4.08 -2.80
N PRO A 127 -11.01 3.55 -1.57
CA PRO A 127 -9.75 3.08 -1.01
C PRO A 127 -9.24 1.87 -1.80
N ALA A 128 -8.01 1.94 -2.29
CA ALA A 128 -7.37 0.89 -3.08
C ALA A 128 -6.24 0.19 -2.32
N TYR A 129 -5.47 0.95 -1.54
CA TYR A 129 -4.34 0.41 -0.77
C TYR A 129 -4.18 1.15 0.55
N SER A 130 -3.89 0.42 1.63
CA SER A 130 -3.68 0.98 2.97
C SER A 130 -2.28 0.68 3.48
N PHE A 131 -1.66 1.67 4.14
CA PHE A 131 -0.29 1.56 4.64
C PHE A 131 -0.10 2.33 5.96
N SER A 132 1.04 2.10 6.62
CA SER A 132 1.42 2.80 7.85
C SER A 132 2.60 3.71 7.56
N VAL A 133 2.55 4.92 8.13
CA VAL A 133 3.58 5.95 8.04
C VAL A 133 4.13 6.22 9.42
N TRP A 134 5.45 6.24 9.56
CA TRP A 134 6.13 6.52 10.82
C TRP A 134 7.27 7.50 10.63
N ASP A 135 7.57 8.30 11.64
CA ASP A 135 8.85 8.96 11.72
C ASP A 135 9.91 7.92 12.09
N GLU A 136 11.04 7.93 11.38
CA GLU A 136 12.07 6.92 11.60
C GLU A 136 12.62 6.97 13.03
N SER A 137 12.73 8.17 13.62
CA SER A 137 13.25 8.33 14.97
C SER A 137 12.26 7.81 16.01
N ASP A 138 10.96 8.05 15.81
CA ASP A 138 9.92 7.52 16.70
C ASP A 138 9.80 6.01 16.56
N TYR A 139 9.75 5.46 15.34
CA TYR A 139 9.73 4.01 15.11
C TYR A 139 10.91 3.30 15.78
N ASN A 140 12.11 3.89 15.67
CA ASN A 140 13.31 3.36 16.29
C ASN A 140 13.19 3.35 17.82
N ALA A 141 12.64 4.41 18.42
CA ALA A 141 12.50 4.55 19.87
C ALA A 141 11.39 3.67 20.45
N SER A 142 10.23 3.63 19.79
CA SER A 142 9.00 3.00 20.28
C SER A 142 8.89 1.52 19.92
N ILE A 143 9.41 1.11 18.76
CA ILE A 143 9.26 -0.27 18.26
C ILE A 143 10.61 -1.00 18.20
N ARG A 144 11.61 -0.45 17.50
CA ARG A 144 12.85 -1.20 17.21
C ARG A 144 13.68 -1.46 18.48
N ARG A 145 13.95 -0.44 19.29
CA ARG A 145 14.74 -0.59 20.53
C ARG A 145 14.07 -1.53 21.55
N PRO A 146 12.77 -1.41 21.86
CA PRO A 146 12.11 -2.33 22.78
C PRO A 146 12.11 -3.78 22.29
N LYS A 147 11.90 -4.03 20.99
CA LYS A 147 12.00 -5.39 20.42
C LYS A 147 13.40 -5.99 20.61
N GLN A 148 14.45 -5.21 20.41
CA GLN A 148 15.82 -5.66 20.65
C GLN A 148 16.07 -5.98 22.14
N MET A 149 15.57 -5.14 23.05
CA MET A 149 15.67 -5.41 24.49
C MET A 149 14.89 -6.67 24.91
N GLN A 150 13.69 -6.87 24.38
CA GLN A 150 12.92 -8.11 24.63
C GLN A 150 13.68 -9.34 24.16
N LEU A 151 14.26 -9.31 22.96
CA LEU A 151 15.04 -10.41 22.43
C LEU A 151 16.29 -10.69 23.30
N ALA A 152 16.96 -9.64 23.78
CA ALA A 152 18.07 -9.79 24.72
C ALA A 152 17.62 -10.43 26.04
N MET A 153 16.47 -10.01 26.60
CA MET A 153 15.90 -10.60 27.81
C MET A 153 15.55 -12.08 27.62
N PHE A 154 14.93 -12.45 26.50
CA PHE A 154 14.68 -13.85 26.16
C PHE A 154 15.97 -14.66 26.05
N GLY A 155 16.97 -14.13 25.35
CA GLY A 155 18.29 -14.77 25.22
C GLY A 155 18.95 -15.01 26.58
N THR A 156 18.97 -13.99 27.45
CA THR A 156 19.51 -14.14 28.81
C THR A 156 18.73 -15.18 29.64
N SER A 157 17.40 -15.22 29.50
CA SER A 157 16.57 -16.20 30.20
C SER A 157 16.88 -17.64 29.77
N VAL A 158 17.06 -17.88 28.47
CA VAL A 158 17.45 -19.21 27.94
C VAL A 158 18.82 -19.62 28.48
N ILE A 159 19.79 -18.71 28.50
CA ILE A 159 21.14 -18.98 29.02
C ILE A 159 21.07 -19.34 30.52
N LEU A 160 20.28 -18.62 31.31
CA LEU A 160 20.11 -18.90 32.73
C LEU A 160 19.46 -20.26 32.99
N ILE A 161 18.45 -20.63 32.20
CA ILE A 161 17.82 -21.96 32.29
C ILE A 161 18.83 -23.06 31.95
N PHE A 162 19.60 -22.89 30.88
CA PHE A 162 20.63 -23.85 30.49
C PHE A 162 21.71 -24.01 31.57
N PHE A 163 22.16 -22.90 32.15
CA PHE A 163 23.12 -22.91 33.26
C PHE A 163 22.57 -23.64 34.49
N ALA A 164 21.31 -23.39 34.87
CA ALA A 164 20.66 -24.07 35.97
C ALA A 164 20.54 -25.59 35.71
N LEU A 165 20.22 -26.02 34.48
CA LEU A 165 20.17 -27.44 34.12
C LEU A 165 21.53 -28.13 34.24
N ILE A 166 22.62 -27.47 33.80
CA ILE A 166 23.98 -28.00 33.99
C ILE A 166 24.31 -28.14 35.46
N GLN A 167 23.98 -27.14 36.29
CA GLN A 167 24.22 -27.21 37.74
C GLN A 167 23.49 -28.39 38.38
N ILE A 168 22.24 -28.64 38.00
CA ILE A 168 21.46 -29.79 38.48
C ILE A 168 22.12 -31.12 38.06
N LEU A 169 22.53 -31.25 36.79
CA LEU A 169 23.19 -32.46 36.29
C LEU A 169 24.53 -32.75 37.00
N LEU A 170 25.32 -31.71 37.25
CA LEU A 170 26.56 -31.81 38.03
C LEU A 170 26.27 -32.22 39.49
N ALA A 171 25.26 -31.62 40.13
CA ALA A 171 24.88 -31.94 41.50
C ALA A 171 24.35 -33.38 41.66
N LEU A 172 23.69 -33.91 40.64
CA LEU A 172 23.19 -35.29 40.60
C LEU A 172 24.29 -36.32 40.27
N GLY A 173 25.53 -35.89 40.02
CA GLY A 173 26.67 -36.79 39.81
C GLY A 173 26.74 -37.44 38.44
N PHE A 174 26.03 -36.92 37.43
CA PHE A 174 26.08 -37.45 36.06
C PHE A 174 27.43 -37.21 35.35
N PHE A 175 28.31 -36.38 35.91
CA PHE A 175 29.64 -36.06 35.37
C PHE A 175 30.76 -36.24 36.42
N GLY A 176 30.63 -37.28 37.27
CA GLY A 176 31.70 -37.77 38.13
C GLY A 176 32.56 -38.83 37.45
#